data_AF-H1KZR0-F1
#
_entry.id   AF-H1KZR0-F1
#
_cell.length_a   1.000
_cell.length_b   1.000
_cell.length_c   1.000
_cell.angle_alpha   90.00
_cell.angle_beta   90.00
_cell.angle_gamma   90.00
#
_symmetry.space_group_name_H-M   'P 1'
#
loop_
_entity.id
_entity.type
_entity.pdbx_description
1 polymer ?
#
loop_
_entity_poly.entity_id
_entity_poly.type
_entity_poly.pdbx_seq_one_letter_code
_entity_poly.pdbx_strand_id
1 'polypeptide(L)'
;MEGDIKKIAELIIIKDKDFKEKDKLKELLVRYVKIHDEISILENVLEDFEELDIWLKNLIKDIDITEKLLDKLNKNINIPNYNEIKELFKKFKDIEINLDESLRWDVYNKIENLKRELEEVEKQLEFAILSYAIVKTGSDDYSELIKYLEGI
;
A
#
# COMPACT_ATOMS: atom_id res chain seq x y z
N MET A 1 -2.63 16.64 8.57
CA MET A 1 -3.65 16.99 7.56
C MET A 1 -4.49 15.77 7.16
N GLU A 2 -3.94 14.72 6.52
CA GLU A 2 -4.73 13.48 6.20
C GLU A 2 -5.46 12.86 7.40
N GLY A 3 -4.75 12.64 8.51
CA GLY A 3 -5.34 12.09 9.74
C GLY A 3 -6.37 12.98 10.43
N ASP A 4 -6.38 14.28 10.11
CA ASP A 4 -7.26 15.26 10.74
C ASP A 4 -8.62 15.31 10.03
N ILE A 5 -8.63 15.27 8.69
CA ILE A 5 -9.86 15.33 7.88
C ILE A 5 -10.77 14.13 8.13
N LYS A 6 -10.22 12.90 8.09
CA LYS A 6 -10.96 11.67 8.38
C LYS A 6 -11.60 11.73 9.76
N LYS A 7 -10.81 12.06 10.79
CA LYS A 7 -11.27 12.13 12.18
C LYS A 7 -12.37 13.17 12.36
N ILE A 8 -12.24 14.35 11.75
CA ILE A 8 -13.26 15.40 11.84
C ILE A 8 -14.55 14.97 11.14
N ALA A 9 -14.47 14.39 9.95
CA ALA A 9 -15.63 13.87 9.24
C ALA A 9 -16.38 12.80 10.07
N GLU A 10 -15.64 11.85 10.66
CA GLU A 10 -16.21 10.84 11.57
C GLU A 10 -16.90 11.48 12.77
N LEU A 11 -16.26 12.47 13.41
CA LEU A 11 -16.84 13.18 14.55
C LEU A 11 -18.14 13.91 14.18
N ILE A 12 -18.19 14.59 13.03
CA ILE A 12 -19.43 15.23 12.53
C ILE A 12 -20.54 14.19 12.37
N ILE A 13 -20.23 13.07 11.69
CA ILE A 13 -21.19 11.98 11.44
C ILE A 13 -21.71 11.38 12.75
N ILE A 14 -20.87 11.26 13.79
CA ILE A 14 -21.26 10.67 15.07
C ILE A 14 -22.05 11.66 15.94
N LYS A 15 -21.60 12.92 16.01
CA LYS A 15 -22.08 13.93 16.96
C LYS A 15 -23.34 14.64 16.48
N ASP A 16 -23.46 14.93 15.19
CA ASP A 16 -24.65 15.57 14.63
C ASP A 16 -25.50 14.54 13.86
N LYS A 17 -26.60 14.13 14.48
CA LYS A 17 -27.54 13.18 13.87
C LYS A 17 -28.43 13.82 12.81
N ASP A 18 -28.66 15.12 12.91
CA ASP A 18 -29.61 15.87 12.09
C ASP A 18 -28.90 16.71 11.01
N PHE A 19 -27.58 16.52 10.85
CA PHE A 19 -26.83 17.16 9.78
C PHE A 19 -27.39 16.76 8.41
N LYS A 20 -27.89 17.75 7.66
CA LYS A 20 -28.60 17.53 6.39
C LYS A 20 -27.73 16.88 5.31
N GLU A 21 -26.44 17.17 5.24
CA GLU A 21 -25.52 16.59 4.24
C GLU A 21 -24.75 15.38 4.78
N LYS A 22 -25.21 14.78 5.89
CA LYS A 22 -24.53 13.66 6.55
C LYS A 22 -24.27 12.48 5.63
N ASP A 23 -25.23 12.11 4.79
CA ASP A 23 -25.07 10.94 3.91
C ASP A 23 -24.04 11.20 2.81
N LYS A 24 -24.01 12.42 2.26
CA LYS A 24 -22.95 12.85 1.32
C LYS A 24 -21.57 12.84 1.99
N LEU A 25 -21.46 13.33 3.23
CA LEU A 25 -20.21 13.27 3.99
C LEU A 25 -19.75 11.83 4.25
N LYS A 26 -20.67 10.91 4.57
CA LYS A 26 -20.36 9.48 4.70
C LYS A 26 -19.88 8.88 3.38
N GLU A 27 -20.53 9.18 2.27
CA GLU A 27 -20.14 8.66 0.95
C GLU A 27 -18.73 9.12 0.58
N LEU A 28 -18.41 10.40 0.80
CA LEU A 28 -17.06 10.93 0.60
C LEU A 28 -16.04 10.24 1.50
N LEU A 29 -16.36 10.05 2.78
CA LEU A 29 -15.47 9.38 3.73
C LEU A 29 -15.21 7.92 3.35
N VAL A 30 -16.25 7.19 2.93
CA VAL A 30 -16.13 5.81 2.45
C VAL A 30 -15.26 5.76 1.19
N ARG A 31 -15.43 6.70 0.27
CA ARG A 31 -14.62 6.77 -0.95
C ARG A 31 -13.15 7.07 -0.63
N TYR A 32 -12.89 8.02 0.27
CA TYR A 32 -11.55 8.35 0.77
C TYR A 32 -10.85 7.12 1.32
N VAL A 33 -11.48 6.39 2.25
CA VAL A 33 -10.90 5.18 2.86
C VAL A 33 -10.63 4.11 1.80
N LYS A 34 -11.57 3.86 0.88
CA LYS A 34 -11.38 2.87 -0.19
C LYS A 34 -10.19 3.17 -1.08
N ILE A 35 -10.05 4.42 -1.53
CA ILE A 35 -8.95 4.83 -2.41
C ILE A 35 -7.61 4.71 -1.66
N HIS A 36 -7.56 5.20 -0.42
CA HIS A 36 -6.37 5.10 0.41
C HIS A 36 -5.94 3.64 0.65
N ASP A 37 -6.89 2.77 1.02
CA ASP A 37 -6.61 1.35 1.22
C ASP A 37 -6.14 0.68 -0.07
N GLU A 38 -6.74 1.01 -1.22
CA GLU A 38 -6.32 0.47 -2.51
C GLU A 38 -4.91 0.92 -2.90
N ILE A 39 -4.56 2.20 -2.68
CA ILE A 39 -3.19 2.69 -2.89
C ILE A 39 -2.21 1.89 -2.02
N SER A 40 -2.50 1.75 -0.72
CA SER A 40 -1.62 1.03 0.21
C SER A 40 -1.42 -0.43 -0.20
N ILE A 41 -2.49 -1.12 -0.62
CA ILE A 41 -2.39 -2.51 -1.10
C ILE A 41 -1.48 -2.59 -2.33
N LEU A 42 -1.64 -1.67 -3.29
CA LEU A 42 -0.85 -1.68 -4.53
C LEU A 42 0.63 -1.35 -4.27
N GLU A 43 0.92 -0.41 -3.36
CA GLU A 43 2.28 -0.08 -2.95
C GLU A 43 2.95 -1.28 -2.25
N ASN A 44 2.25 -1.96 -1.34
CA ASN A 44 2.76 -3.17 -0.68
C ASN A 44 3.05 -4.29 -1.69
N VAL A 45 2.17 -4.48 -2.68
CA VAL A 45 2.39 -5.48 -3.74
C VAL A 45 3.67 -5.17 -4.53
N LEU A 46 3.94 -3.90 -4.83
CA LEU A 46 5.18 -3.52 -5.52
C LEU A 46 6.42 -3.77 -4.65
N GLU A 47 6.35 -3.46 -3.36
CA GLU A 47 7.43 -3.72 -2.40
C GLU A 47 7.72 -5.22 -2.28
N ASP A 48 6.70 -6.06 -2.09
CA ASP A 48 6.81 -7.52 -2.03
C ASP A 48 7.54 -8.08 -3.27
N PHE A 49 7.28 -7.51 -4.45
CA PHE A 49 7.94 -7.90 -5.69
C PHE A 49 9.41 -7.48 -5.76
N GLU A 50 9.76 -6.30 -5.25
CA GLU A 50 11.16 -5.86 -5.17
C GLU A 50 11.95 -6.72 -4.18
N GLU A 51 11.37 -7.04 -3.01
CA GLU A 51 11.98 -7.92 -2.02
C GLU A 51 12.23 -9.33 -2.60
N LEU A 52 11.24 -9.85 -3.34
CA LEU A 52 11.33 -11.16 -3.96
C LEU A 52 12.42 -11.23 -5.05
N ASP A 53 12.58 -10.18 -5.85
CA ASP A 53 13.68 -10.07 -6.83
C ASP A 53 15.06 -10.04 -6.15
N ILE A 54 15.19 -9.27 -5.07
CA ILE A 54 16.43 -9.23 -4.26
C ILE A 54 16.72 -10.62 -3.66
N TRP A 55 15.70 -11.27 -3.11
CA TRP A 55 15.82 -12.60 -2.50
C TRP A 55 16.29 -13.64 -3.52
N LEU A 56 15.70 -13.68 -4.72
CA LEU A 56 16.12 -14.59 -5.78
C LEU A 56 17.56 -14.35 -6.23
N LYS A 57 17.96 -13.08 -6.42
CA LYS A 57 19.34 -12.74 -6.80
C LYS A 57 20.34 -13.23 -5.76
N ASN A 58 19.99 -13.20 -4.48
CA ASN A 58 20.83 -13.73 -3.41
C ASN A 58 20.82 -15.26 -3.39
N LEU A 59 19.66 -15.90 -3.55
CA LEU A 59 19.56 -17.36 -3.64
C LEU A 59 20.44 -17.93 -4.76
N ILE A 60 20.44 -17.29 -5.94
CA ILE A 60 21.29 -17.72 -7.07
C ILE A 60 22.77 -17.68 -6.69
N LYS A 61 23.22 -16.60 -6.01
CA LYS A 61 24.62 -16.49 -5.54
C LYS A 61 24.96 -17.58 -4.53
N ASP A 62 24.06 -17.87 -3.60
CA ASP A 62 24.27 -18.92 -2.59
C ASP A 62 24.33 -20.31 -3.24
N ILE A 63 23.51 -20.56 -4.26
CA ILE A 63 23.58 -21.79 -5.06
C ILE A 63 24.92 -21.88 -5.79
N ASP A 64 25.42 -20.80 -6.42
CA ASP A 64 26.72 -20.79 -7.09
C ASP A 64 27.88 -21.13 -6.14
N ILE A 65 27.83 -20.61 -4.92
CA ILE A 65 28.83 -20.92 -3.88
C ILE A 65 28.71 -22.39 -3.46
N THR A 66 27.50 -22.86 -3.19
CA THR A 66 27.22 -24.22 -2.73
C THR A 66 27.60 -25.26 -3.77
N GLU A 67 27.32 -24.98 -5.04
CA GLU A 67 27.67 -25.84 -6.18
C GLU A 67 29.18 -26.02 -6.30
N LYS A 68 29.97 -24.94 -6.15
CA LYS A 68 31.45 -25.04 -6.16
C LYS A 68 31.98 -25.89 -5.01
N LEU A 69 31.35 -25.83 -3.84
CA LEU A 69 31.73 -26.66 -2.68
C LEU A 69 31.35 -28.12 -2.90
N LEU A 70 30.16 -28.38 -3.44
CA LEU A 70 29.70 -29.71 -3.81
C LEU A 70 30.65 -30.36 -4.82
N ASP A 71 31.07 -29.63 -5.86
CA ASP A 71 32.03 -30.10 -6.87
C ASP A 71 33.38 -30.49 -6.25
N LYS A 72 33.85 -29.73 -5.25
CA LYS A 72 35.08 -30.06 -4.50
C LYS A 72 34.90 -31.29 -3.62
N LEU A 73 33.78 -31.42 -2.93
CA LEU A 73 33.50 -32.56 -2.06
C LEU A 73 33.36 -33.84 -2.88
N ASN A 74 32.61 -33.80 -3.99
CA ASN A 74 32.37 -34.96 -4.83
C ASN A 74 33.67 -35.58 -5.37
N LYS A 75 34.68 -34.76 -5.68
CA LYS A 75 36.02 -35.22 -6.09
C LYS A 75 36.72 -36.08 -5.04
N ASN A 76 36.40 -35.91 -3.76
CA ASN A 76 37.07 -36.61 -2.66
C ASN A 76 36.30 -37.83 -2.16
N ILE A 77 34.96 -37.75 -2.12
CA ILE A 77 34.12 -38.76 -1.45
C ILE A 77 33.08 -39.43 -2.36
N ASN A 78 33.01 -39.06 -3.64
CA ASN A 78 32.04 -39.59 -4.63
C ASN A 78 30.60 -39.68 -4.09
N ILE A 79 29.93 -38.53 -4.08
CA ILE A 79 28.60 -38.33 -3.52
C ILE A 79 27.57 -39.06 -4.41
N PRO A 80 26.82 -40.06 -3.89
CA PRO A 80 25.92 -40.90 -4.69
C PRO A 80 24.84 -40.13 -5.46
N ASN A 81 24.32 -39.05 -4.90
CA ASN A 81 23.26 -38.22 -5.48
C ASN A 81 23.77 -36.88 -6.06
N TYR A 82 25.05 -36.79 -6.38
CA TYR A 82 25.66 -35.56 -6.89
C TYR A 82 24.91 -34.96 -8.10
N ASN A 83 24.57 -35.79 -9.08
CA ASN A 83 23.89 -35.33 -10.29
C ASN A 83 22.47 -34.82 -10.01
N GLU A 84 21.73 -35.48 -9.11
CA GLU A 84 20.39 -35.03 -8.70
C GLU A 84 20.46 -33.64 -8.04
N ILE A 85 21.46 -33.41 -7.17
CA ILE A 85 21.66 -32.10 -6.53
C ILE A 85 21.99 -31.03 -7.59
N LYS A 86 22.83 -31.35 -8.59
CA LYS A 86 23.17 -30.43 -9.69
C LYS A 86 21.96 -30.08 -10.53
N GLU A 87 21.09 -31.05 -10.82
CA GLU A 87 19.83 -30.80 -11.52
C GLU A 87 18.90 -29.90 -10.71
N LEU A 88 18.82 -30.09 -9.38
CA LEU A 88 18.05 -29.19 -8.50
C LEU A 88 18.61 -27.77 -8.53
N PHE A 89 19.92 -27.59 -8.41
CA PHE A 89 20.56 -26.27 -8.53
C PHE A 89 20.26 -25.60 -9.86
N LYS A 90 20.30 -26.35 -10.97
CA LYS A 90 19.93 -25.82 -12.28
C LYS A 90 18.46 -25.35 -12.28
N LYS A 91 17.53 -26.18 -11.79
CA LYS A 91 16.11 -25.81 -11.68
C LYS A 91 15.91 -24.51 -10.88
N PHE A 92 16.63 -24.33 -9.78
CA PHE A 92 16.53 -23.11 -8.98
C PHE A 92 17.11 -21.87 -9.67
N LYS A 93 18.21 -22.02 -10.42
CA LYS A 93 18.80 -20.90 -11.19
C LYS A 93 17.96 -20.50 -12.40
N ASP A 94 17.21 -21.45 -12.95
CA ASP A 94 16.29 -21.22 -14.07
C ASP A 94 14.97 -20.58 -13.59
N ILE A 95 14.78 -20.36 -12.28
CA ILE A 95 13.64 -19.58 -11.75
C ILE A 95 13.89 -18.11 -12.07
N GLU A 96 13.17 -17.61 -13.05
CA GLU A 96 13.08 -16.20 -13.36
C GLU A 96 11.69 -15.70 -12.93
N ILE A 97 11.66 -14.75 -12.00
CA ILE A 97 10.43 -14.00 -11.73
C ILE A 97 10.40 -12.87 -12.73
N ASN A 98 9.75 -13.14 -13.84
CA ASN A 98 9.45 -12.12 -14.83
C ASN A 98 8.16 -11.42 -14.36
N LEU A 99 8.29 -10.42 -13.49
CA LEU A 99 7.28 -9.36 -13.53
C LEU A 99 7.50 -8.63 -14.83
N ASP A 100 6.58 -8.86 -15.76
CA ASP A 100 6.46 -8.03 -16.94
C ASP A 100 6.55 -6.57 -16.49
N GLU A 101 7.59 -5.87 -16.94
CA GLU A 101 7.79 -4.44 -16.63
C GLU A 101 6.54 -3.64 -17.01
N SER A 102 5.76 -4.11 -18.00
CA SER A 102 4.45 -3.56 -18.33
C SER A 102 3.46 -3.64 -17.17
N LEU A 103 3.38 -4.79 -16.46
CA LEU A 103 2.49 -4.93 -15.31
C LEU A 103 2.90 -4.03 -14.16
N ARG A 104 4.22 -3.90 -13.92
CA ARG A 104 4.74 -2.96 -12.90
C ARG A 104 4.35 -1.52 -13.25
N TRP A 105 4.53 -1.15 -14.52
CA TRP A 105 4.13 0.16 -15.03
C TRP A 105 2.63 0.41 -14.92
N ASP A 106 1.79 -0.60 -15.20
CA ASP A 106 0.34 -0.51 -15.06
C ASP A 106 -0.07 -0.26 -13.61
N VAL A 107 0.57 -0.96 -12.64
CA VAL A 107 0.33 -0.74 -11.21
C VAL A 107 0.75 0.68 -10.80
N TYR A 108 1.92 1.16 -11.22
CA TYR A 108 2.35 2.55 -10.95
C TYR A 108 1.36 3.58 -11.49
N ASN A 109 0.92 3.44 -12.76
CA ASN A 109 -0.05 4.35 -13.34
C ASN A 109 -1.39 4.32 -12.60
N LYS A 110 -1.80 3.13 -12.14
CA LYS A 110 -3.01 2.98 -11.34
C LYS A 110 -2.88 3.71 -10.00
N ILE A 111 -1.76 3.56 -9.30
CA ILE A 111 -1.48 4.30 -8.06
C ILE A 111 -1.52 5.81 -8.30
N GLU A 112 -0.87 6.31 -9.35
CA GLU A 112 -0.86 7.74 -9.68
C GLU A 112 -2.26 8.29 -9.97
N ASN A 113 -3.09 7.53 -10.70
CA ASN A 113 -4.47 7.91 -10.95
C ASN A 113 -5.31 7.91 -9.66
N LEU A 114 -5.13 6.90 -8.80
CA LEU A 114 -5.80 6.85 -7.50
C LEU A 114 -5.36 7.99 -6.59
N LYS A 115 -4.08 8.39 -6.59
CA LYS A 115 -3.59 9.55 -5.84
C LYS A 115 -4.27 10.85 -6.28
N ARG A 116 -4.43 11.06 -7.59
CA ARG A 116 -5.20 12.20 -8.12
C ARG A 116 -6.67 12.15 -7.72
N GLU A 117 -7.28 10.96 -7.73
CA GLU A 117 -8.66 10.79 -7.27
C GLU A 117 -8.78 11.08 -5.77
N LEU A 118 -7.80 10.63 -4.97
CA LEU A 118 -7.75 10.88 -3.53
C LEU A 118 -7.71 12.37 -3.23
N GLU A 119 -6.82 13.12 -3.89
CA GLU A 119 -6.71 14.59 -3.74
C GLU A 119 -8.05 15.30 -4.02
N GLU A 120 -8.79 14.84 -5.02
CA GLU A 120 -10.10 15.40 -5.34
C GLU A 120 -11.14 15.09 -4.26
N VAL A 121 -11.14 13.85 -3.74
CA VAL A 121 -12.03 13.45 -2.64
C VAL A 121 -11.68 14.19 -1.34
N GLU A 122 -10.40 14.41 -1.06
CA GLU A 122 -9.93 15.20 0.09
C GLU A 122 -10.44 16.63 0.03
N LYS A 123 -10.32 17.30 -1.13
CA LYS A 123 -10.87 18.66 -1.31
C LYS A 123 -12.38 18.70 -1.10
N GLN A 124 -13.10 17.68 -1.56
CA GLN A 124 -14.54 17.58 -1.35
C GLN A 124 -14.90 17.37 0.13
N LEU A 125 -14.11 16.56 0.85
CA LEU A 125 -14.24 16.38 2.30
C LEU A 125 -13.96 17.68 3.05
N GLU A 126 -12.85 18.36 2.76
CA GLU A 126 -12.50 19.65 3.35
C GLU A 126 -13.62 20.66 3.15
N PHE A 127 -14.13 20.80 1.92
CA PHE A 127 -15.22 21.72 1.64
C PHE A 127 -16.48 21.40 2.46
N ALA A 128 -16.85 20.12 2.57
CA ALA A 128 -18.00 19.70 3.36
C ALA A 128 -17.81 20.00 4.86
N ILE A 129 -16.61 19.76 5.38
CA ILE A 129 -16.26 20.01 6.79
C ILE A 129 -16.25 21.51 7.08
N LEU A 130 -15.64 22.34 6.24
CA LEU A 130 -15.60 23.79 6.40
C LEU A 130 -17.01 24.40 6.31
N SER A 131 -17.83 23.91 5.36
CA SER A 131 -19.23 24.33 5.25
C SER A 131 -20.01 24.00 6.54
N TYR A 132 -19.77 22.82 7.12
CA TYR A 132 -20.33 22.46 8.41
C TYR A 132 -19.82 23.36 9.55
N ALA A 133 -18.52 23.64 9.59
CA ALA A 133 -17.90 24.53 10.58
C ALA A 133 -18.58 25.90 10.60
N ILE A 134 -18.65 26.57 9.44
CA ILE A 134 -19.24 27.89 9.30
C ILE A 134 -20.69 27.92 9.81
N VAL A 135 -21.48 26.88 9.51
CA VAL A 135 -22.88 26.79 9.94
C VAL A 135 -23.01 26.60 11.46
N LYS A 136 -22.07 25.91 12.11
CA LYS A 136 -22.19 25.52 13.52
C LYS A 136 -21.44 26.43 14.48
N THR A 137 -20.28 26.93 14.09
CA THR A 137 -19.40 27.76 14.92
C THR A 137 -19.36 29.21 14.45
N GLY A 138 -19.80 29.51 13.21
CA GLY A 138 -19.67 30.83 12.60
C GLY A 138 -18.25 31.12 12.08
N SER A 139 -17.40 30.09 12.00
CA SER A 139 -15.97 30.19 11.69
C SER A 139 -15.53 29.00 10.83
N ASP A 140 -14.50 29.21 10.01
CA ASP A 140 -13.84 28.17 9.21
C ASP A 140 -12.61 27.56 9.92
N ASP A 141 -12.38 27.91 11.19
CA ASP A 141 -11.29 27.34 12.00
C ASP A 141 -11.61 25.90 12.47
N TYR A 142 -10.83 24.94 11.98
CA TYR A 142 -10.89 23.54 12.40
C TYR A 142 -10.72 23.34 13.91
N SER A 143 -9.94 24.19 14.58
CA SER A 143 -9.73 24.12 16.03
C SER A 143 -11.01 24.43 16.81
N GLU A 144 -11.76 25.43 16.36
CA GLU A 144 -13.06 25.78 16.94
C GLU A 144 -14.10 24.71 16.64
N LEU A 145 -14.09 24.16 15.43
CA LEU A 145 -14.94 23.03 15.08
C LEU A 145 -14.66 21.79 15.96
N ILE A 146 -13.39 21.45 16.19
CA ILE A 146 -13.02 20.30 17.04
C ILE A 146 -13.51 20.53 18.47
N LYS A 147 -13.26 21.72 19.05
CA LYS A 147 -13.78 22.08 20.38
C LYS A 147 -15.30 21.94 20.45
N TYR A 148 -16.02 22.43 19.44
CA TYR A 148 -17.47 22.28 19.33
C TYR A 148 -17.91 20.80 19.29
N LEU A 149 -17.25 19.96 18.49
CA LEU A 149 -17.59 18.54 18.35
C LEU A 149 -17.22 17.71 19.61
N GLU A 150 -16.15 18.09 20.29
CA GLU A 150 -15.68 17.46 21.53
C GLU A 150 -16.44 17.95 22.77
N GLY A 151 -17.08 19.12 22.69
CA GLY A 151 -17.83 19.74 23.77
C GLY A 151 -16.93 20.40 24.82
N ILE A 152 -15.79 20.97 24.40
CA ILE A 152 -14.75 21.58 25.23
C ILE A 152 -14.69 23.08 24.97
#